data_AF-A0A7G9Z288-F1
#
_entry.id   AF-A0A7G9Z288-F1
#
_cell.length_a   1.000
_cell.length_b   1.000
_cell.length_c   1.000
_cell.angle_alpha   90.00
_cell.angle_beta   90.00
_cell.angle_gamma   90.00
#
_symmetry.space_group_name_H-M   'P 1'
#
loop_
_entity.id
_entity.type
_entity.pdbx_description
1 polymer ?
#
loop_
_entity_poly.entity_id
_entity_poly.type
_entity_poly.pdbx_seq_one_letter_code
_entity_poly.pdbx_strand_id
1 'polypeptide(L)'
;MNQDIYFPIRSNINFFVQQANQPSLVSKIKLSIIMYDNLIFDDGAYQFLCSTNGAFDMNIPPDKLQNLSFPDVPAEPGTNFHINAIQKPTGQSFNLIPKSTNGNNYVAFASFRKLINKLGIQNEDFIRFEWRELNESGKRYLDKLIKSSASYKNFIEGNVFFQDYILKNFHYSSILAEDFNTPMMIDSLHNKLLTHIMSKLVNIFDVRLEVLNRVRDLLQFELPDFSLMTMNDVLELRRDTCFIAFRNKLLDINNYLTKNKVDQFDLSKIESLFMNELIKEIREIAPSSEKLLLDGFLGTVGLLVPGASPMLTGIGLARDIEELREFNKSWIAFIIKNKK
;
A
#
# COMPACT_ATOMS: atom_id res chain seq x y z
N MET A 1 -12.59 -11.56 -6.57
CA MET A 1 -11.22 -11.30 -7.02
C MET A 1 -10.33 -11.35 -5.79
N ASN A 2 -9.18 -12.02 -5.84
CA ASN A 2 -8.20 -11.97 -4.76
C ASN A 2 -7.71 -10.52 -4.60
N GLN A 3 -7.73 -10.00 -3.38
CA GLN A 3 -7.39 -8.61 -3.10
C GLN A 3 -5.97 -8.52 -2.59
N ASP A 4 -5.02 -8.85 -3.45
CA ASP A 4 -3.61 -8.85 -3.06
C ASP A 4 -3.02 -7.46 -3.29
N ILE A 5 -1.91 -7.14 -2.62
CA ILE A 5 -1.04 -6.02 -2.96
C ILE A 5 0.41 -6.48 -2.95
N TYR A 6 1.17 -6.02 -3.95
CA TYR A 6 2.56 -6.38 -4.14
C TYR A 6 3.48 -5.25 -3.67
N PHE A 7 4.50 -5.60 -2.87
CA PHE A 7 5.55 -4.72 -2.38
C PHE A 7 6.87 -5.07 -3.09
N PRO A 8 7.13 -4.48 -4.27
CA PRO A 8 8.39 -4.63 -4.98
C PRO A 8 9.53 -3.94 -4.23
N ILE A 9 10.63 -4.64 -3.99
CA ILE A 9 11.79 -4.09 -3.28
C ILE A 9 12.46 -2.97 -4.07
N ARG A 10 12.49 -3.12 -5.40
CA ARG A 10 13.12 -2.19 -6.35
C ARG A 10 12.43 -0.82 -6.38
N SER A 11 11.11 -0.80 -6.26
CA SER A 11 10.29 0.41 -6.28
C SER A 11 9.97 0.95 -4.87
N ASN A 12 10.56 0.36 -3.84
CA ASN A 12 10.46 0.79 -2.45
C ASN A 12 11.84 1.03 -1.80
N ILE A 13 12.89 1.18 -2.62
CA ILE A 13 14.28 1.25 -2.19
C ILE A 13 14.57 2.47 -1.31
N ASN A 14 13.82 3.58 -1.47
CA ASN A 14 14.02 4.80 -0.69
C ASN A 14 13.89 4.56 0.81
N PHE A 15 12.99 3.65 1.20
CA PHE A 15 12.72 3.32 2.59
C PHE A 15 13.88 2.60 3.28
N PHE A 16 14.82 2.07 2.50
CA PHE A 16 16.01 1.37 2.97
C PHE A 16 17.30 2.20 2.82
N VAL A 17 17.20 3.45 2.33
CA VAL A 17 18.34 4.38 2.28
C VAL A 17 18.72 4.88 3.67
N GLN A 18 17.72 5.20 4.50
CA GLN A 18 17.92 5.73 5.86
C GLN A 18 16.72 5.42 6.77
N GLN A 19 16.96 5.35 8.08
CA GLN A 19 15.93 5.01 9.08
C GLN A 19 14.77 6.01 9.09
N ALA A 20 15.05 7.31 8.86
CA ALA A 20 14.03 8.36 8.84
C ALA A 20 12.93 8.12 7.79
N ASN A 21 13.19 7.33 6.75
CA ASN A 21 12.21 7.01 5.72
C ASN A 21 11.29 5.84 6.11
N GLN A 22 11.70 4.98 7.05
CA GLN A 22 10.97 3.77 7.42
C GLN A 22 9.56 3.99 7.99
N PRO A 23 9.28 5.02 8.81
CA PRO A 23 7.94 5.25 9.33
C PRO A 23 6.88 5.31 8.23
N SER A 24 7.17 5.94 7.08
CA SER A 24 6.24 6.01 5.96
C SER A 24 5.93 4.63 5.35
N LEU A 25 6.95 3.76 5.19
CA LEU A 25 6.74 2.39 4.72
C LEU A 25 5.94 1.56 5.72
N VAL A 26 6.27 1.66 7.01
CA VAL A 26 5.55 0.95 8.07
C VAL A 26 4.08 1.35 8.08
N SER A 27 3.77 2.64 7.96
CA SER A 27 2.39 3.12 7.83
C SER A 27 1.68 2.54 6.60
N LYS A 28 2.36 2.48 5.45
CA LYS A 28 1.82 1.85 4.23
C LYS A 28 1.56 0.35 4.41
N ILE A 29 2.45 -0.36 5.09
CA ILE A 29 2.27 -1.78 5.43
C ILE A 29 1.06 -1.95 6.34
N LYS A 30 0.97 -1.19 7.44
CA LYS A 30 -0.19 -1.24 8.35
C LYS A 30 -1.51 -0.99 7.63
N LEU A 31 -1.57 0.06 6.82
CA LEU A 31 -2.74 0.35 6.00
C LEU A 31 -3.06 -0.80 5.03
N SER A 32 -2.04 -1.42 4.44
CA SER A 32 -2.24 -2.53 3.51
C SER A 32 -2.75 -3.79 4.22
N ILE A 33 -2.28 -4.08 5.43
CA ILE A 33 -2.79 -5.15 6.30
C ILE A 33 -4.28 -4.96 6.57
N ILE A 34 -4.74 -3.72 6.66
CA ILE A 34 -6.15 -3.41 6.86
C ILE A 34 -6.95 -3.57 5.56
N MET A 35 -6.41 -3.12 4.42
CA MET A 35 -7.17 -2.96 3.17
C MET A 35 -7.11 -4.14 2.18
N TYR A 36 -6.15 -5.05 2.33
CA TYR A 36 -5.90 -6.14 1.36
C TYR A 36 -6.00 -7.52 2.01
N ASP A 37 -6.37 -8.53 1.23
CA ASP A 37 -6.46 -9.92 1.70
C ASP A 37 -5.07 -10.52 1.88
N ASN A 38 -4.16 -10.31 0.93
CA ASN A 38 -2.77 -10.78 1.03
C ASN A 38 -1.78 -9.66 0.70
N LEU A 39 -0.63 -9.67 1.36
CA LEU A 39 0.49 -8.79 1.06
C LEU A 39 1.64 -9.65 0.54
N ILE A 40 2.00 -9.42 -0.72
CA ILE A 40 3.09 -10.12 -1.41
C ILE A 40 4.32 -9.22 -1.35
N PHE A 41 5.40 -9.68 -0.74
CA PHE A 41 6.68 -8.98 -0.68
C PHE A 41 7.68 -9.69 -1.58
N ASP A 42 8.54 -8.91 -2.24
CA ASP A 42 9.75 -9.49 -2.84
C ASP A 42 10.57 -10.21 -1.76
N ASP A 43 10.82 -11.49 -2.00
CA ASP A 43 11.79 -12.25 -1.24
C ASP A 43 13.22 -11.84 -1.65
N GLY A 44 14.23 -12.24 -0.87
CA GLY A 44 15.62 -11.93 -1.16
C GLY A 44 16.04 -10.56 -0.63
N ALA A 45 17.09 -10.04 -1.25
CA ALA A 45 17.64 -8.74 -0.92
C ALA A 45 18.05 -7.98 -2.17
N TYR A 46 18.11 -6.66 -2.04
CA TYR A 46 18.47 -5.77 -3.12
C TYR A 46 19.47 -4.73 -2.66
N GLN A 47 20.60 -4.67 -3.35
CA GLN A 47 21.61 -3.66 -3.13
C GLN A 47 21.56 -2.64 -4.26
N PHE A 48 21.52 -1.37 -3.89
CA PHE A 48 21.57 -0.24 -4.81
C PHE A 48 22.61 0.77 -4.38
N LEU A 49 23.45 1.17 -5.33
CA LEU A 49 24.51 2.13 -5.15
C LEU A 49 24.48 3.08 -6.35
N CYS A 50 24.36 4.39 -6.13
CA CYS A 50 24.37 5.38 -7.20
C CYS A 50 25.09 6.65 -6.76
N SER A 51 25.93 7.15 -7.66
CA SER A 51 26.60 8.43 -7.55
C SER A 51 26.52 9.19 -8.89
N THR A 52 27.10 10.37 -8.94
CA THR A 52 27.27 11.14 -10.18
C THR A 52 28.18 10.45 -11.20
N ASN A 53 29.01 9.49 -10.78
CA ASN A 53 29.97 8.80 -11.63
C ASN A 53 29.47 7.43 -12.12
N GLY A 54 28.31 6.96 -11.64
CA GLY A 54 27.76 5.68 -12.05
C GLY A 54 26.76 5.11 -11.04
N ALA A 55 26.13 4.01 -11.44
CA ALA A 55 25.27 3.22 -10.57
C ALA A 55 25.60 1.74 -10.66
N PHE A 56 25.29 1.02 -9.60
CA PHE A 56 25.40 -0.42 -9.47
C PHE A 56 24.20 -0.93 -8.70
N ASP A 57 23.58 -2.00 -9.21
CA ASP A 57 22.52 -2.70 -8.51
C ASP A 57 22.71 -4.21 -8.58
N MET A 58 22.28 -4.89 -7.52
CA MET A 58 22.38 -6.34 -7.43
C MET A 58 21.18 -6.90 -6.68
N ASN A 59 20.50 -7.82 -7.34
CA ASN A 59 19.51 -8.71 -6.72
C ASN A 59 20.23 -9.91 -6.10
N ILE A 60 19.92 -10.21 -4.84
CA ILE A 60 20.45 -11.35 -4.12
C ILE A 60 19.29 -12.31 -3.81
N PRO A 61 19.29 -13.53 -4.38
CA PRO A 61 18.19 -14.47 -4.21
C PRO A 61 18.13 -15.02 -2.77
N PRO A 62 16.95 -15.49 -2.32
CA PRO A 62 16.69 -15.92 -0.93
C PRO A 62 17.60 -17.05 -0.45
N ASP A 63 17.96 -17.99 -1.32
CA ASP A 63 18.84 -19.12 -1.04
C ASP A 63 20.26 -18.69 -0.65
N LYS A 64 20.71 -17.54 -1.17
CA LYS A 64 22.03 -16.97 -0.84
C LYS A 64 22.03 -16.11 0.43
N LEU A 65 20.85 -15.85 1.00
CA LEU A 65 20.71 -14.99 2.18
C LEU A 65 21.04 -15.72 3.49
N GLN A 66 20.99 -17.04 3.53
CA GLN A 66 21.11 -17.83 4.77
C GLN A 66 22.44 -17.60 5.52
N ASN A 67 23.49 -17.20 4.80
CA ASN A 67 24.83 -16.98 5.35
C ASN A 67 25.22 -15.50 5.42
N LEU A 68 24.31 -14.58 5.11
CA LEU A 68 24.59 -13.14 5.07
C LEU A 68 24.03 -12.46 6.31
N SER A 69 24.91 -11.74 7.03
CA SER A 69 24.46 -10.77 8.02
C SER A 69 23.88 -9.57 7.30
N PHE A 70 22.60 -9.31 7.52
CA PHE A 70 21.92 -8.16 6.94
C PHE A 70 22.25 -6.90 7.74
N PRO A 71 22.86 -5.86 7.14
CA PRO A 71 23.03 -4.61 7.83
C PRO A 71 21.66 -4.04 8.21
N ASP A 72 21.60 -3.31 9.32
CA ASP A 72 20.43 -2.46 9.58
C ASP A 72 20.37 -1.34 8.56
N VAL A 73 19.16 -0.83 8.32
CA VAL A 73 19.00 0.43 7.59
C VAL A 73 19.77 1.49 8.39
N PRO A 74 20.69 2.23 7.77
CA PRO A 74 21.56 3.15 8.49
C PRO A 74 20.76 4.36 9.00
N ALA A 75 21.25 5.02 10.05
CA ALA A 75 20.63 6.25 10.56
C ALA A 75 20.68 7.38 9.52
N GLU A 76 21.82 7.49 8.83
CA GLU A 76 22.09 8.47 7.78
C GLU A 76 22.38 7.78 6.44
N PRO A 77 22.12 8.42 5.29
CA PRO A 77 22.44 7.86 3.98
C PRO A 77 23.93 7.53 3.86
N GLY A 78 24.24 6.38 3.26
CA GLY A 78 25.63 6.03 2.97
C GLY A 78 26.25 7.02 1.97
N THR A 79 27.47 7.48 2.28
CA THR A 79 28.25 8.39 1.41
C THR A 79 29.47 7.67 0.84
N ASN A 80 30.17 8.30 -0.12
CA ASN A 80 31.49 7.87 -0.57
C ASN A 80 31.57 6.51 -1.27
N PHE A 81 30.48 6.13 -1.96
CA PHE A 81 30.43 4.94 -2.78
C PHE A 81 31.48 4.96 -3.90
N HIS A 82 32.15 3.83 -4.08
CA HIS A 82 33.00 3.52 -5.23
C HIS A 82 33.05 2.00 -5.42
N ILE A 83 33.27 1.56 -6.66
CA ILE A 83 33.51 0.14 -6.97
C ILE A 83 34.90 0.01 -7.56
N ASN A 84 35.69 -0.88 -6.96
CA ASN A 84 36.94 -1.35 -7.52
C ASN A 84 36.72 -2.71 -8.17
N ALA A 85 37.30 -2.91 -9.35
CA ALA A 85 37.35 -4.19 -10.03
C ALA A 85 38.81 -4.64 -10.16
N ILE A 86 39.03 -5.94 -10.18
CA ILE A 86 40.35 -6.55 -10.34
C ILE A 86 40.39 -7.24 -11.70
N GLN A 87 41.37 -6.89 -12.53
CA GLN A 87 41.60 -7.56 -13.80
C GLN A 87 42.25 -8.93 -13.53
N LYS A 88 41.49 -10.02 -13.75
CA LYS A 88 41.92 -11.39 -13.40
C LYS A 88 43.32 -11.80 -13.89
N PRO A 89 43.73 -11.52 -15.15
CA PRO A 89 45.06 -11.93 -15.62
C PRO A 89 46.23 -11.18 -14.96
N THR A 90 46.06 -9.91 -14.59
CA THR A 90 47.14 -9.03 -14.11
C THR A 90 47.10 -8.80 -12.60
N GLY A 91 45.96 -9.08 -11.96
CA GLY A 91 45.71 -8.71 -10.57
C GLY A 91 45.58 -7.20 -10.33
N GLN A 92 45.64 -6.38 -11.38
CA GLN A 92 45.59 -4.93 -11.26
C GLN A 92 44.17 -4.47 -10.87
N SER A 93 44.09 -3.70 -9.79
CA SER A 93 42.84 -3.05 -9.37
C SER A 93 42.63 -1.76 -10.15
N PHE A 94 41.38 -1.48 -10.54
CA PHE A 94 40.96 -0.23 -11.15
C PHE A 94 39.58 0.19 -10.65
N ASN A 95 39.31 1.50 -10.63
CA ASN A 95 38.01 2.03 -10.25
C ASN A 95 37.00 1.77 -11.38
N LEU A 96 36.07 0.85 -11.19
CA LEU A 96 34.92 0.66 -12.08
C LEU A 96 33.91 1.80 -11.93
N ILE A 97 33.65 2.21 -10.68
CA ILE A 97 32.88 3.42 -10.37
C ILE A 97 33.73 4.27 -9.44
N PRO A 98 34.32 5.39 -9.94
CA PRO A 98 35.14 6.27 -9.12
C PRO A 98 34.36 6.91 -7.98
N LYS A 99 35.05 7.17 -6.87
CA LYS A 99 34.49 7.90 -5.73
C LYS A 99 33.96 9.25 -6.20
N SER A 100 32.70 9.54 -5.89
CA SER A 100 32.15 10.88 -6.11
C SER A 100 32.61 11.80 -4.98
N THR A 101 33.26 12.90 -5.35
CA THR A 101 33.66 13.97 -4.43
C THR A 101 32.55 14.98 -4.18
N ASN A 102 31.53 15.00 -5.04
CA ASN A 102 30.43 15.96 -5.02
C ASN A 102 29.09 15.26 -5.28
N GLY A 103 28.19 15.28 -4.30
CA GLY A 103 26.75 15.04 -4.54
C GLY A 103 26.10 13.94 -3.71
N ASN A 104 24.78 13.83 -3.93
CA ASN A 104 23.88 12.87 -3.30
C ASN A 104 24.24 11.45 -3.76
N ASN A 105 24.94 10.71 -2.90
CA ASN A 105 25.15 9.29 -3.09
C ASN A 105 23.93 8.54 -2.54
N TYR A 106 23.41 7.60 -3.30
CA TYR A 106 22.37 6.68 -2.84
C TYR A 106 23.02 5.34 -2.55
N VAL A 107 22.96 4.91 -1.31
CA VAL A 107 23.44 3.60 -0.87
C VAL A 107 22.32 2.97 -0.08
N ALA A 108 21.79 1.87 -0.58
CA ALA A 108 20.74 1.12 0.09
C ALA A 108 21.00 -0.38 -0.02
N PHE A 109 20.73 -1.07 1.07
CA PHE A 109 20.61 -2.51 1.11
C PHE A 109 19.23 -2.82 1.69
N ALA A 110 18.36 -3.39 0.86
CA ALA A 110 16.98 -3.65 1.20
C ALA A 110 16.73 -5.15 1.37
N SER A 111 15.89 -5.49 2.34
CA SER A 111 15.23 -6.79 2.44
C SER A 111 13.95 -6.65 3.25
N PHE A 112 12.81 -7.06 2.67
CA PHE A 112 11.54 -7.03 3.38
C PHE A 112 11.50 -8.03 4.53
N ARG A 113 12.14 -9.21 4.42
CA ARG A 113 12.15 -10.21 5.49
C ARG A 113 12.58 -9.61 6.83
N LYS A 114 13.66 -8.83 6.83
CA LYS A 114 14.15 -8.17 8.04
C LYS A 114 13.13 -7.18 8.62
N LEU A 115 12.50 -6.37 7.77
CA LEU A 115 11.48 -5.41 8.21
C LEU A 115 10.25 -6.13 8.78
N ILE A 116 9.72 -7.12 8.06
CA ILE A 116 8.54 -7.88 8.46
C ILE A 116 8.80 -8.67 9.75
N ASN A 117 9.99 -9.27 9.91
CA ASN A 117 10.38 -9.90 11.17
C ASN A 117 10.42 -8.90 12.34
N LYS A 118 10.95 -7.69 12.11
CA LYS A 118 10.95 -6.62 13.14
C LYS A 118 9.55 -6.15 13.51
N LEU A 119 8.62 -6.18 12.55
CA LEU A 119 7.22 -5.87 12.79
C LEU A 119 6.46 -7.01 13.51
N GLY A 120 7.05 -8.21 13.62
CA GLY A 120 6.47 -9.34 14.32
C GLY A 120 5.32 -10.04 13.58
N ILE A 121 5.17 -9.81 12.26
CA ILE A 121 4.06 -10.31 11.45
C ILE A 121 4.47 -11.40 10.45
N GLN A 122 5.71 -11.89 10.52
CA GLN A 122 6.26 -12.83 9.54
C GLN A 122 5.55 -14.19 9.45
N ASN A 123 4.80 -14.55 10.50
CA ASN A 123 4.07 -15.81 10.59
C ASN A 123 2.57 -15.66 10.29
N GLU A 124 2.10 -14.44 9.99
CA GLU A 124 0.71 -14.22 9.62
C GLU A 124 0.43 -14.83 8.23
N ASP A 125 -0.71 -15.50 8.08
CA ASP A 125 -1.07 -16.29 6.90
C ASP A 125 -1.23 -15.45 5.62
N PHE A 126 -1.52 -14.17 5.77
CA PHE A 126 -1.67 -13.20 4.68
C PHE A 126 -0.34 -12.58 4.22
N ILE A 127 0.78 -12.88 4.86
CA ILE A 127 2.11 -12.40 4.48
C ILE A 127 2.78 -13.43 3.58
N ARG A 128 3.07 -13.03 2.33
CA ARG A 128 3.70 -13.90 1.33
C ARG A 128 5.02 -13.30 0.88
N PHE A 129 6.05 -14.14 0.82
CA PHE A 129 7.34 -13.79 0.21
C PHE A 129 7.47 -14.56 -1.10
N GLU A 130 7.66 -13.82 -2.19
CA GLU A 130 7.77 -14.40 -3.53
C GLU A 130 9.08 -13.93 -4.17
N TRP A 131 9.85 -14.87 -4.71
CA TRP A 131 11.01 -14.56 -5.54
C TRP A 131 10.67 -14.78 -7.01
N ARG A 132 10.74 -13.73 -7.83
CA ARG A 132 10.61 -13.85 -9.28
C ARG A 132 11.66 -13.00 -9.99
N GLU A 133 12.23 -13.59 -11.03
CA GLU A 133 13.05 -12.88 -12.00
C GLU A 133 12.35 -12.86 -13.36
N LEU A 134 12.53 -11.77 -14.09
CA LEU A 134 12.08 -11.71 -15.48
C LEU A 134 12.84 -12.75 -16.30
N ASN A 135 12.09 -13.60 -17.01
CA ASN A 135 12.66 -14.44 -18.04
C ASN A 135 13.15 -13.61 -19.25
N GLU A 136 13.78 -14.25 -20.24
CA GLU A 136 14.33 -13.56 -21.41
C GLU A 136 13.30 -12.80 -22.25
N SER A 137 12.03 -13.22 -22.27
CA SER A 137 10.95 -12.44 -22.88
C SER A 137 10.61 -11.20 -22.06
N GLY A 138 10.51 -11.33 -20.74
CA GLY A 138 10.24 -10.23 -19.81
C GLY A 138 11.35 -9.18 -19.84
N LYS A 139 12.63 -9.60 -19.90
CA LYS A 139 13.77 -8.69 -20.07
C LYS A 139 13.70 -7.91 -21.38
N ARG A 140 13.39 -8.59 -22.49
CA ARG A 140 13.21 -7.92 -23.79
C ARG A 140 12.01 -6.96 -23.80
N TYR A 141 10.95 -7.29 -23.07
CA TYR A 141 9.79 -6.40 -22.92
C TYR A 141 10.13 -5.18 -22.07
N LEU A 142 10.83 -5.37 -20.95
CA LEU A 142 11.35 -4.29 -20.11
C LEU A 142 12.21 -3.30 -20.91
N ASP A 143 13.14 -3.80 -21.74
CA ASP A 143 13.98 -2.95 -22.59
C ASP A 143 13.15 -2.11 -23.58
N LYS A 144 12.06 -2.68 -24.12
CA LYS A 144 11.14 -1.95 -24.99
C LYS A 144 10.41 -0.85 -24.21
N LEU A 145 9.90 -1.15 -23.01
CA LEU A 145 9.21 -0.17 -22.17
C LEU A 145 10.14 1.00 -21.83
N ILE A 146 11.36 0.72 -21.34
CA ILE A 146 12.34 1.75 -20.98
C ILE A 146 12.68 2.64 -22.17
N LYS A 147 12.88 2.07 -23.37
CA LYS A 147 13.14 2.85 -24.59
C LYS A 147 11.94 3.72 -24.98
N SER A 148 10.74 3.15 -24.94
CA SER A 148 9.51 3.85 -25.32
C SER A 148 9.13 4.97 -24.35
N SER A 149 9.55 4.86 -23.08
CA SER A 149 9.27 5.81 -22.03
C SER A 149 10.48 6.68 -21.65
N ALA A 150 11.51 6.74 -22.49
CA ALA A 150 12.78 7.40 -22.16
C ALA A 150 12.60 8.89 -21.81
N SER A 151 11.61 9.56 -22.39
CA SER A 151 11.29 10.96 -22.08
C SER A 151 10.84 11.18 -20.64
N TYR A 152 10.31 10.14 -19.96
CA TYR A 152 9.86 10.26 -18.58
C TYR A 152 10.99 10.39 -17.56
N LYS A 153 12.25 10.10 -17.95
CA LYS A 153 13.44 10.33 -17.13
C LYS A 153 13.54 11.78 -16.66
N ASN A 154 13.08 12.71 -17.49
CA ASN A 154 13.10 14.15 -17.19
C ASN A 154 12.21 14.55 -15.99
N PHE A 155 11.29 13.68 -15.57
CA PHE A 155 10.43 13.90 -14.42
C PHE A 155 10.98 13.28 -13.13
N ILE A 156 12.12 12.59 -13.20
CA ILE A 156 12.77 11.97 -12.06
C ILE A 156 13.91 12.89 -11.60
N GLU A 157 13.92 13.22 -10.30
CA GLU A 157 15.00 14.02 -9.72
C GLU A 157 16.27 13.20 -9.55
N GLY A 158 17.43 13.81 -9.75
CA GLY A 158 18.73 13.17 -9.59
C GLY A 158 19.57 13.22 -10.86
N ASN A 159 20.73 12.56 -10.82
CA ASN A 159 21.60 12.44 -11.98
C ASN A 159 21.07 11.38 -12.97
N VAL A 160 21.60 11.36 -14.20
CA VAL A 160 21.14 10.45 -15.27
C VAL A 160 21.13 8.98 -14.87
N PHE A 161 22.12 8.51 -14.08
CA PHE A 161 22.18 7.11 -13.65
C PHE A 161 21.04 6.78 -12.69
N PHE A 162 20.73 7.71 -11.78
CA PHE A 162 19.60 7.57 -10.86
C PHE A 162 18.26 7.59 -11.61
N GLN A 163 18.10 8.53 -12.56
CA GLN A 163 16.88 8.62 -13.38
C GLN A 163 16.62 7.34 -14.18
N ASP A 164 17.66 6.83 -14.86
CA ASP A 164 17.60 5.58 -15.61
C ASP A 164 17.16 4.41 -14.75
N TYR A 165 17.71 4.37 -13.53
CA TYR A 165 17.46 3.31 -12.59
C TYR A 165 16.05 3.34 -12.00
N ILE A 166 15.56 4.49 -11.56
CA ILE A 166 14.19 4.63 -11.04
C ILE A 166 13.17 4.26 -12.13
N LEU A 167 13.40 4.70 -13.38
CA LEU A 167 12.53 4.33 -14.50
C LEU A 167 12.56 2.81 -14.78
N LYS A 168 13.74 2.20 -14.77
CA LYS A 168 13.91 0.75 -14.95
C LYS A 168 13.21 -0.03 -13.83
N ASN A 169 13.38 0.38 -12.58
CA ASN A 169 12.78 -0.27 -11.43
C ASN A 169 11.26 -0.16 -11.44
N PHE A 170 10.71 1.00 -11.80
CA PHE A 170 9.28 1.16 -12.01
C PHE A 170 8.72 0.11 -12.99
N HIS A 171 9.26 0.04 -14.20
CA HIS A 171 8.77 -0.89 -15.22
C HIS A 171 9.01 -2.35 -14.85
N TYR A 172 10.16 -2.67 -14.25
CA TYR A 172 10.44 -4.02 -13.78
C TYR A 172 9.37 -4.47 -12.78
N SER A 173 9.08 -3.63 -11.78
CA SER A 173 8.05 -3.90 -10.77
C SER A 173 6.66 -3.97 -11.39
N SER A 174 6.34 -3.13 -12.38
CA SER A 174 5.06 -3.17 -13.10
C SER A 174 4.84 -4.48 -13.84
N ILE A 175 5.87 -5.01 -14.50
CA ILE A 175 5.78 -6.30 -15.19
C ILE A 175 5.51 -7.42 -14.17
N LEU A 176 6.24 -7.42 -13.04
CA LEU A 176 5.99 -8.41 -11.98
C LEU A 176 4.59 -8.28 -11.38
N ALA A 177 4.12 -7.05 -11.16
CA ALA A 177 2.77 -6.77 -10.68
C ALA A 177 1.69 -7.33 -11.63
N GLU A 178 1.89 -7.17 -12.94
CA GLU A 178 1.04 -7.77 -13.99
C GLU A 178 1.09 -9.30 -13.93
N ASP A 179 2.27 -9.91 -13.77
CA ASP A 179 2.44 -11.36 -13.62
C ASP A 179 1.82 -11.91 -12.32
N PHE A 180 1.71 -11.10 -11.28
CA PHE A 180 0.97 -11.41 -10.05
C PHE A 180 -0.53 -11.09 -10.17
N ASN A 181 -0.97 -10.44 -11.24
CA ASN A 181 -2.31 -9.88 -11.41
C ASN A 181 -2.75 -9.05 -10.19
N THR A 182 -1.83 -8.22 -9.70
CA THR A 182 -1.92 -7.57 -8.38
C THR A 182 -1.37 -6.15 -8.46
N PRO A 183 -2.04 -5.12 -7.89
CA PRO A 183 -1.47 -3.77 -7.83
C PRO A 183 -0.18 -3.73 -7.01
N MET A 184 0.73 -2.80 -7.32
CA MET A 184 1.98 -2.64 -6.59
C MET A 184 2.01 -1.38 -5.74
N MET A 185 2.61 -1.48 -4.54
CA MET A 185 2.97 -0.37 -3.70
C MET A 185 4.29 0.25 -4.17
N ILE A 186 4.33 1.58 -4.26
CA ILE A 186 5.47 2.33 -4.74
C ILE A 186 5.85 3.42 -3.73
N ASP A 187 7.14 3.65 -3.52
CA ASP A 187 7.62 4.72 -2.65
C ASP A 187 7.50 6.12 -3.28
N SER A 188 7.86 7.14 -2.50
CA SER A 188 7.77 8.53 -2.92
C SER A 188 8.77 8.94 -4.02
N LEU A 189 9.81 8.14 -4.32
CA LEU A 189 10.77 8.48 -5.40
C LEU A 189 10.08 8.50 -6.77
N HIS A 190 8.99 7.75 -6.90
CA HIS A 190 8.27 7.61 -8.14
C HIS A 190 7.10 8.59 -8.27
N ASN A 191 6.82 9.43 -7.26
CA ASN A 191 5.64 10.30 -7.25
C ASN A 191 5.57 11.19 -8.49
N LYS A 192 6.66 11.89 -8.83
CA LYS A 192 6.69 12.76 -10.02
C LYS A 192 6.53 11.98 -11.32
N LEU A 193 7.14 10.79 -11.40
CA LEU A 193 6.99 9.90 -12.55
C LEU A 193 5.52 9.49 -12.72
N LEU A 194 4.88 9.03 -11.65
CA LEU A 194 3.47 8.65 -11.62
C LEU A 194 2.56 9.82 -12.00
N THR A 195 2.78 11.02 -11.46
CA THR A 195 2.03 12.24 -11.82
C THR A 195 2.02 12.51 -13.33
N HIS A 196 3.08 12.13 -14.06
CA HIS A 196 3.15 12.35 -15.50
C HIS A 196 2.62 11.16 -16.30
N ILE A 197 3.00 9.93 -15.94
CA ILE A 197 2.50 8.70 -16.59
C ILE A 197 0.99 8.62 -16.47
N MET A 198 0.48 8.89 -15.27
CA MET A 198 -0.93 8.79 -14.95
C MET A 198 -1.66 10.12 -15.12
N SER A 199 -1.12 11.14 -15.82
CA SER A 199 -1.71 12.50 -15.93
C SER A 199 -3.19 12.58 -16.41
N LYS A 200 -3.81 11.48 -16.84
CA LYS A 200 -5.27 11.33 -17.05
C LYS A 200 -6.07 10.76 -15.85
N LEU A 201 -5.40 10.30 -14.79
CA LEU A 201 -5.88 9.62 -13.58
C LEU A 201 -5.42 10.30 -12.26
N VAL A 202 -4.62 11.37 -12.37
CA VAL A 202 -3.57 11.72 -11.41
C VAL A 202 -3.96 12.37 -10.08
N ASN A 203 -5.24 12.45 -9.77
CA ASN A 203 -5.62 12.81 -8.40
C ASN A 203 -5.80 11.61 -7.47
N ILE A 204 -5.58 10.37 -7.93
CA ILE A 204 -5.89 9.19 -7.13
C ILE A 204 -4.74 8.17 -7.19
N PHE A 205 -3.88 8.18 -6.17
CA PHE A 205 -2.77 7.22 -6.02
C PHE A 205 -3.24 5.82 -5.60
N ASP A 206 -4.43 5.70 -5.04
CA ASP A 206 -5.12 4.44 -4.75
C ASP A 206 -6.63 4.74 -4.64
N VAL A 207 -7.43 4.18 -5.55
CA VAL A 207 -8.88 4.40 -5.57
C VAL A 207 -9.53 3.95 -4.27
N ARG A 208 -9.01 2.90 -3.62
CA ARG A 208 -9.55 2.40 -2.35
C ARG A 208 -9.33 3.40 -1.23
N LEU A 209 -8.17 4.07 -1.20
CA LEU A 209 -7.88 5.10 -0.21
C LEU A 209 -8.69 6.37 -0.44
N GLU A 210 -8.91 6.74 -1.70
CA GLU A 210 -9.79 7.86 -2.03
C GLU A 210 -11.25 7.57 -1.63
N VAL A 211 -11.75 6.37 -1.92
CA VAL A 211 -13.07 5.92 -1.46
C VAL A 211 -13.14 5.98 0.07
N LEU A 212 -12.14 5.45 0.77
CA LEU A 212 -12.06 5.48 2.23
C LEU A 212 -12.10 6.92 2.79
N ASN A 213 -11.28 7.82 2.25
CA ASN A 213 -11.21 9.21 2.68
C ASN A 213 -12.53 9.95 2.47
N ARG A 214 -13.17 9.77 1.30
CA ARG A 214 -14.48 10.39 1.03
C ARG A 214 -15.58 9.84 1.92
N VAL A 215 -15.58 8.53 2.16
CA VAL A 215 -16.54 7.90 3.07
C VAL A 215 -16.37 8.43 4.50
N ARG A 216 -15.11 8.60 4.95
CA ARG A 216 -14.81 9.26 6.23
C ARG A 216 -15.38 10.67 6.29
N ASP A 217 -15.10 11.48 5.28
CA ASP A 217 -15.53 12.88 5.25
C ASP A 217 -17.06 13.01 5.18
N LEU A 218 -17.72 12.12 4.42
CA LEU A 218 -19.18 12.05 4.28
C LEU A 218 -19.88 11.69 5.59
N LEU A 219 -19.36 10.68 6.30
CA LEU A 219 -19.99 10.16 7.51
C LEU A 219 -19.50 10.79 8.81
N GLN A 220 -18.46 11.63 8.75
CA GLN A 220 -17.87 12.32 9.89
C GLN A 220 -17.45 11.38 11.04
N PHE A 221 -17.08 10.13 10.76
CA PHE A 221 -16.56 9.20 11.77
C PHE A 221 -15.03 9.27 11.84
N GLU A 222 -14.46 8.91 12.99
CA GLU A 222 -13.01 8.77 13.12
C GLU A 222 -12.59 7.44 12.52
N LEU A 223 -11.91 7.49 11.37
CA LEU A 223 -11.05 6.39 11.00
C LEU A 223 -9.86 6.37 11.95
N PRO A 224 -9.57 5.22 12.60
CA PRO A 224 -8.34 5.08 13.36
C PRO A 224 -7.17 5.49 12.49
N ASP A 225 -6.27 6.32 13.02
CA ASP A 225 -5.02 6.60 12.33
C ASP A 225 -4.14 5.34 12.40
N PHE A 226 -4.26 4.49 11.37
CA PHE A 226 -3.53 3.23 11.27
C PHE A 226 -2.02 3.42 11.35
N SER A 227 -1.50 4.62 11.03
CA SER A 227 -0.07 4.90 11.15
C SER A 227 0.39 4.90 12.61
N LEU A 228 -0.46 5.41 13.51
CA LEU A 228 -0.21 5.56 14.94
C LEU A 228 -0.56 4.31 15.74
N MET A 229 -1.47 3.46 15.25
CA MET A 229 -1.84 2.20 15.90
C MET A 229 -0.64 1.27 16.10
N THR A 230 -0.62 0.50 17.18
CA THR A 230 0.40 -0.54 17.32
C THR A 230 0.14 -1.66 16.31
N MET A 231 1.14 -2.50 16.04
CA MET A 231 0.93 -3.62 15.12
C MET A 231 -0.12 -4.61 15.65
N ASN A 232 -0.18 -4.82 16.97
CA ASN A 232 -1.19 -5.69 17.57
C ASN A 232 -2.60 -5.14 17.36
N ASP A 233 -2.81 -3.84 17.57
CA ASP A 233 -4.11 -3.21 17.33
C ASP A 233 -4.53 -3.33 15.86
N VAL A 234 -3.58 -3.22 14.92
CA VAL A 234 -3.81 -3.42 13.49
C VAL A 234 -4.25 -4.86 13.18
N LEU A 235 -3.61 -5.85 13.81
CA LEU A 235 -3.97 -7.26 13.64
C LEU A 235 -5.32 -7.60 14.28
N GLU A 236 -5.63 -7.02 15.44
CA GLU A 236 -6.94 -7.16 16.08
C GLU A 236 -8.04 -6.56 15.20
N LEU A 237 -7.83 -5.34 14.71
CA LEU A 237 -8.79 -4.69 13.81
C LEU A 237 -9.00 -5.47 12.51
N ARG A 238 -7.94 -6.04 11.93
CA ARG A 238 -8.05 -6.92 10.75
C ARG A 238 -8.97 -8.13 10.99
N ARG A 239 -9.03 -8.63 12.22
CA ARG A 239 -9.84 -9.79 12.62
C ARG A 239 -11.25 -9.39 13.10
N ASP A 240 -11.53 -8.10 13.28
CA ASP A 240 -12.84 -7.60 13.68
C ASP A 240 -13.87 -7.83 12.56
N THR A 241 -14.95 -8.53 12.87
CA THR A 241 -15.98 -8.90 11.89
C THR A 241 -16.73 -7.70 11.32
N CYS A 242 -16.98 -6.67 12.13
CA CYS A 242 -17.62 -5.44 11.67
C CYS A 242 -16.70 -4.67 10.71
N PHE A 243 -15.40 -4.64 11.03
CA PHE A 243 -14.41 -4.01 10.18
C PHE A 243 -14.25 -4.75 8.85
N ILE A 244 -14.21 -6.09 8.87
CA ILE A 244 -14.18 -6.91 7.64
C ILE A 244 -15.40 -6.60 6.77
N ALA A 245 -16.59 -6.52 7.35
CA ALA A 245 -17.81 -6.14 6.62
C ALA A 245 -17.69 -4.74 6.02
N PHE A 246 -17.17 -3.76 6.77
CA PHE A 246 -16.94 -2.39 6.30
C PHE A 246 -15.96 -2.34 5.14
N ARG A 247 -14.82 -3.02 5.27
CA ARG A 247 -13.81 -3.15 4.22
C ARG A 247 -14.40 -3.72 2.93
N ASN A 248 -15.23 -4.76 3.03
CA ASN A 248 -15.89 -5.36 1.86
C ASN A 248 -16.83 -4.37 1.16
N LYS A 249 -17.53 -3.49 1.89
CA LYS A 249 -18.36 -2.44 1.28
C LYS A 249 -17.54 -1.38 0.57
N LEU A 250 -16.41 -0.94 1.14
CA LEU A 250 -15.49 -0.04 0.44
C LEU A 250 -14.98 -0.67 -0.86
N LEU A 251 -14.73 -1.97 -0.84
CA LEU A 251 -14.32 -2.71 -2.03
C LEU A 251 -15.44 -2.79 -3.07
N ASP A 252 -16.67 -3.07 -2.68
CA ASP A 252 -17.80 -3.14 -3.61
C ASP A 252 -17.98 -1.82 -4.37
N ILE A 253 -17.82 -0.69 -3.66
CA ILE A 253 -17.83 0.65 -4.26
C ILE A 253 -16.63 0.85 -5.18
N ASN A 254 -15.42 0.50 -4.73
CA ASN A 254 -14.22 0.58 -5.56
C ASN A 254 -14.36 -0.24 -6.86
N ASN A 255 -14.88 -1.47 -6.75
CA ASN A 255 -15.10 -2.36 -7.89
C ASN A 255 -16.15 -1.78 -8.83
N TYR A 256 -17.23 -1.20 -8.31
CA TYR A 256 -18.24 -0.53 -9.13
C TYR A 256 -17.62 0.62 -9.95
N LEU A 257 -16.77 1.43 -9.33
CA LEU A 257 -16.14 2.58 -9.98
C LEU A 257 -15.08 2.18 -11.01
N THR A 258 -14.41 1.04 -10.80
CA THR A 258 -13.32 0.53 -11.65
C THR A 258 -13.79 -0.50 -12.69
N LYS A 259 -15.08 -0.89 -12.67
CA LYS A 259 -15.68 -1.85 -13.61
C LYS A 259 -15.76 -1.31 -15.04
N ASN A 260 -15.91 0.00 -15.19
CA ASN A 260 -15.83 0.67 -16.48
C ASN A 260 -14.38 1.04 -16.77
N LYS A 261 -14.00 1.15 -18.05
CA LYS A 261 -12.63 1.51 -18.45
C LYS A 261 -12.15 2.71 -17.62
N VAL A 262 -10.86 2.69 -17.30
CA VAL A 262 -10.19 3.60 -16.35
C VAL A 262 -10.39 5.09 -16.69
N ASP A 263 -10.72 5.43 -17.93
CA ASP A 263 -11.07 6.76 -18.44
C ASP A 263 -12.50 7.24 -18.10
N GLN A 264 -13.34 6.40 -17.49
CA GLN A 264 -14.72 6.72 -17.08
C GLN A 264 -14.88 6.85 -15.56
N PHE A 265 -13.77 7.01 -14.85
CA PHE A 265 -13.74 7.08 -13.39
C PHE A 265 -14.36 8.40 -12.89
N ASP A 266 -15.54 8.30 -12.28
CA ASP A 266 -16.31 9.46 -11.80
C ASP A 266 -16.40 9.46 -10.27
N LEU A 267 -15.52 10.26 -9.66
CA LEU A 267 -15.42 10.45 -8.21
C LEU A 267 -16.71 10.98 -7.58
N SER A 268 -17.52 11.73 -8.32
CA SER A 268 -18.77 12.29 -7.79
C SER A 268 -19.79 11.21 -7.42
N LYS A 269 -19.62 9.99 -7.96
CA LYS A 269 -20.52 8.86 -7.68
C LYS A 269 -20.25 8.18 -6.35
N ILE A 270 -19.06 8.33 -5.75
CA ILE A 270 -18.67 7.65 -4.51
C ILE A 270 -19.71 7.86 -3.42
N GLU A 271 -20.09 9.12 -3.16
CA GLU A 271 -21.06 9.47 -2.12
C GLU A 271 -22.43 8.85 -2.40
N SER A 272 -22.93 8.97 -3.63
CA SER A 272 -24.23 8.40 -4.01
C SER A 272 -24.27 6.87 -3.87
N LEU A 273 -23.19 6.18 -4.27
CA LEU A 273 -23.09 4.73 -4.18
C LEU A 273 -23.03 4.27 -2.73
N PHE A 274 -22.23 4.95 -1.92
CA PHE A 274 -22.11 4.66 -0.51
C PHE A 274 -23.43 4.90 0.23
N MET A 275 -24.10 6.04 -0.01
CA MET A 275 -25.39 6.35 0.59
C MET A 275 -26.49 5.37 0.19
N ASN A 276 -26.49 4.91 -1.07
CA ASN A 276 -27.44 3.90 -1.52
C ASN A 276 -27.23 2.56 -0.78
N GLU A 277 -25.99 2.13 -0.57
CA GLU A 277 -25.67 0.94 0.22
C GLU A 277 -26.03 1.14 1.70
N LEU A 278 -25.77 2.32 2.28
CA LEU A 278 -26.17 2.65 3.65
C LEU A 278 -27.69 2.55 3.84
N ILE A 279 -28.46 3.19 2.96
CA ILE A 279 -29.94 3.18 3.00
C ILE A 279 -30.45 1.75 2.85
N LYS A 280 -29.87 0.98 1.93
CA LYS A 280 -30.25 -0.42 1.72
C LYS A 280 -30.03 -1.26 2.98
N GLU A 281 -28.86 -1.16 3.59
CA GLU A 281 -28.52 -1.93 4.80
C GLU A 281 -29.41 -1.53 6.00
N ILE A 282 -29.68 -0.23 6.19
CA ILE A 282 -30.62 0.23 7.23
C ILE A 282 -32.02 -0.37 7.03
N ARG A 283 -32.51 -0.44 5.79
CA ARG A 283 -33.82 -1.03 5.47
C ARG A 283 -33.87 -2.54 5.75
N GLU A 284 -32.77 -3.24 5.50
CA GLU A 284 -32.67 -4.67 5.77
C GLU A 284 -32.68 -4.96 7.28
N ILE A 285 -32.03 -4.11 8.08
CA ILE A 285 -31.96 -4.25 9.54
C ILE A 285 -33.27 -3.84 10.23
N ALA A 286 -33.97 -2.82 9.72
CA ALA A 286 -35.17 -2.28 10.38
C ALA A 286 -36.31 -1.94 9.39
N PRO A 287 -36.99 -2.95 8.83
CA PRO A 287 -38.00 -2.77 7.77
C PRO A 287 -39.30 -2.07 8.21
N SER A 288 -39.61 -1.97 9.51
CA SER A 288 -40.91 -1.48 10.01
C SER A 288 -40.96 0.00 10.46
N SER A 289 -39.83 0.72 10.43
CA SER A 289 -39.72 2.11 10.94
C SER A 289 -39.00 3.04 9.94
N GLU A 290 -39.39 2.88 8.67
CA GLU A 290 -38.71 3.38 7.47
C GLU A 290 -38.44 4.90 7.42
N LYS A 291 -39.30 5.73 8.03
CA LYS A 291 -39.08 7.19 8.10
C LYS A 291 -38.38 7.64 9.37
N LEU A 292 -38.76 7.07 10.52
CA LEU A 292 -38.27 7.50 11.84
C LEU A 292 -36.81 7.10 12.07
N LEU A 293 -36.37 5.97 11.53
CA LEU A 293 -34.96 5.59 11.57
C LEU A 293 -34.14 6.21 10.46
N LEU A 294 -34.67 6.57 9.30
CA LEU A 294 -33.86 7.24 8.27
C LEU A 294 -33.63 8.71 8.63
N ASP A 295 -34.68 9.42 9.04
CA ASP A 295 -34.60 10.81 9.53
C ASP A 295 -33.89 10.85 10.90
N GLY A 296 -34.14 9.83 11.72
CA GLY A 296 -33.44 9.57 12.98
C GLY A 296 -31.96 9.36 12.73
N PHE A 297 -31.55 8.35 11.97
CA PHE A 297 -30.16 7.98 11.69
C PHE A 297 -29.41 9.06 10.90
N LEU A 298 -30.01 9.72 9.90
CA LEU A 298 -29.35 10.85 9.22
C LEU A 298 -29.28 12.10 10.10
N GLY A 299 -30.26 12.32 10.98
CA GLY A 299 -30.24 13.38 12.00
C GLY A 299 -29.36 13.08 13.23
N THR A 300 -29.18 11.80 13.59
CA THR A 300 -28.44 11.31 14.76
C THR A 300 -27.06 10.73 14.44
N VAL A 301 -26.73 10.49 13.17
CA VAL A 301 -25.35 10.58 12.68
C VAL A 301 -24.83 12.02 12.89
N GLY A 302 -25.68 13.00 13.20
CA GLY A 302 -25.28 14.26 13.84
C GLY A 302 -25.17 14.27 15.38
N LEU A 303 -25.74 13.30 16.13
CA LEU A 303 -26.01 13.45 17.58
C LEU A 303 -25.80 12.22 18.50
N LEU A 304 -25.47 11.03 17.99
CA LEU A 304 -25.24 9.85 18.85
C LEU A 304 -23.74 9.68 19.19
N VAL A 305 -23.42 10.00 20.44
CA VAL A 305 -22.23 9.62 21.24
C VAL A 305 -22.75 8.96 22.55
N PRO A 306 -21.93 8.37 23.44
CA PRO A 306 -22.15 7.05 24.01
C PRO A 306 -22.94 7.15 25.33
N GLY A 307 -24.03 6.40 25.39
CA GLY A 307 -24.98 6.46 26.49
C GLY A 307 -26.38 6.32 25.92
N ALA A 308 -26.65 5.20 25.24
CA ALA A 308 -27.99 4.87 24.78
C ALA A 308 -28.88 4.71 26.02
N SER A 309 -29.49 5.83 26.37
CA SER A 309 -30.63 5.97 27.27
C SER A 309 -31.72 4.97 26.84
N PRO A 310 -32.48 4.40 27.79
CA PRO A 310 -33.35 3.26 27.57
C PRO A 310 -34.60 3.69 26.79
N MET A 311 -34.51 3.71 25.47
CA MET A 311 -35.66 3.92 24.59
C MET A 311 -35.98 2.69 23.73
N LEU A 312 -35.71 1.51 24.29
CA LEU A 312 -36.24 0.22 23.87
C LEU A 312 -36.85 -0.49 25.08
N THR A 313 -37.81 0.16 25.75
CA THR A 313 -38.61 -0.51 26.78
C THR A 313 -39.76 -1.26 26.12
N GLY A 314 -39.51 -2.55 25.90
CA GLY A 314 -40.50 -3.62 26.06
C GLY A 314 -41.53 -3.75 24.94
N ILE A 315 -41.25 -4.63 23.98
CA ILE A 315 -42.12 -5.67 23.36
C ILE A 315 -41.23 -6.31 22.27
N GLY A 316 -40.33 -7.25 22.60
CA GLY A 316 -39.45 -7.82 21.56
C GLY A 316 -38.26 -8.69 21.96
N LEU A 317 -37.94 -8.88 23.24
CA LEU A 317 -36.61 -9.33 23.71
C LEU A 317 -35.98 -10.58 23.06
N ALA A 318 -36.75 -11.52 22.49
CA ALA A 318 -36.18 -12.66 21.76
C ALA A 318 -35.88 -12.36 20.27
N ARG A 319 -36.67 -11.49 19.65
CA ARG A 319 -36.47 -10.98 18.29
C ARG A 319 -35.38 -9.88 18.28
N ASP A 320 -35.33 -9.10 19.36
CA ASP A 320 -34.35 -8.03 19.58
C ASP A 320 -32.92 -8.57 19.73
N ILE A 321 -32.70 -9.76 20.33
CA ILE A 321 -31.35 -10.30 20.52
C ILE A 321 -30.74 -10.76 19.19
N GLU A 322 -31.53 -11.38 18.32
CA GLU A 322 -31.05 -11.82 17.00
C GLU A 322 -30.84 -10.61 16.08
N GLU A 323 -31.75 -9.63 16.11
CA GLU A 323 -31.59 -8.35 15.41
C GLU A 323 -30.35 -7.57 15.94
N LEU A 324 -30.10 -7.54 17.25
CA LEU A 324 -28.88 -6.98 17.86
C LEU A 324 -27.63 -7.74 17.46
N ARG A 325 -27.71 -9.07 17.35
CA ARG A 325 -26.57 -9.92 16.95
C ARG A 325 -26.22 -9.71 15.48
N GLU A 326 -27.21 -9.59 14.61
CA GLU A 326 -27.02 -9.29 13.18
C GLU A 326 -26.54 -7.85 12.98
N PHE A 327 -27.07 -6.88 13.73
CA PHE A 327 -26.56 -5.52 13.74
C PHE A 327 -25.09 -5.46 14.14
N ASN A 328 -24.68 -6.20 15.19
CA ASN A 328 -23.29 -6.31 15.63
C ASN A 328 -22.35 -7.00 14.62
N LYS A 329 -22.86 -7.52 13.51
CA LYS A 329 -22.06 -8.01 12.37
C LYS A 329 -22.07 -7.06 11.18
N SER A 330 -22.99 -6.11 11.14
CA SER A 330 -23.07 -5.13 10.06
C SER A 330 -21.90 -4.14 10.10
N TRP A 331 -21.50 -3.68 8.93
CA TRP A 331 -20.52 -2.62 8.76
C TRP A 331 -20.99 -1.28 9.34
N ILE A 332 -22.31 -1.09 9.47
CA ILE A 332 -22.89 0.10 10.13
C ILE A 332 -22.48 0.17 11.60
N ALA A 333 -22.42 -0.97 12.29
CA ALA A 333 -22.00 -1.02 13.69
C ALA A 333 -20.55 -0.56 13.86
N PHE A 334 -19.68 -0.81 12.86
CA PHE A 334 -18.30 -0.30 12.88
C PHE A 334 -18.27 1.23 12.87
N ILE A 335 -19.05 1.87 12.00
CA ILE A 335 -19.11 3.34 11.89
C ILE A 335 -19.61 3.96 13.18
N ILE A 336 -20.66 3.41 13.77
CA ILE A 336 -21.27 3.94 15.00
C ILE A 336 -20.31 3.81 16.19
N LYS A 337 -19.59 2.69 16.30
CA LYS A 337 -18.58 2.49 17.35
C LYS A 337 -17.42 3.49 17.27
N ASN A 338 -17.11 4.00 16.08
CA ASN A 338 -15.97 4.89 15.83
C ASN A 338 -16.40 6.34 15.51
N LYS A 339 -17.60 6.72 15.93
CA LYS A 339 -18.10 8.07 15.75
C LYS A 339 -17.65 8.98 16.89
N LYS A 340 -17.32 10.24 16.56
CA LYS A 340 -16.99 11.29 17.54
C LYS A 340 -18.13 11.63 18.48
#